data_AF-A0A1I7ZDM0-F1
#
_entry.id   AF-A0A1I7ZDM0-F1
#
_cell.length_a   1.000
_cell.length_b   1.000
_cell.length_c   1.000
_cell.angle_alpha   90.00
_cell.angle_beta   90.00
_cell.angle_gamma   90.00
#
_symmetry.space_group_name_H-M   'P 1'
#
loop_
_entity.id
_entity.type
_entity.pdbx_description
1 polymer ?
#
loop_
_entity_poly.entity_id
_entity_poly.type
_entity_poly.pdbx_seq_one_letter_code
_entity_poly.pdbx_strand_id
1 'polypeptide(L)'
;MIAKRKDMVQTVYNWQFIQSLYLWCEVICKASKYHSHETDYRSIEELAFPFTQVVTATMRLFPSAKLLPLRLHCVRLFVQLQKYCDIFIPSLQYCAELLDDVLEMTMKKPKTKNGNFVGIWCILKASDALMGDAVYRKAVSDGLYEQMLKSAYQLASQSGFPDVIVPFDAKIRVFLKKCRSPVDKTTFKSLLTVLRTHAEHVRMVIMAKQVDLNDEASLSGVHLSLKVNSPLITFYNDWTKQMEAQREALQLAEKSAEEETKRMEAERKKKASK
;
A
#
# COMPACT_ATOMS: atom_id res chain seq x y z
N MET A 1 -27.68 -14.60 17.70
CA MET A 1 -26.21 -14.41 17.80
C MET A 1 -25.57 -13.82 16.54
N ILE A 2 -25.96 -14.24 15.32
CA ILE A 2 -25.37 -13.75 14.05
C ILE A 2 -25.63 -12.24 13.82
N ALA A 3 -26.84 -11.74 14.12
CA ALA A 3 -27.18 -10.32 14.02
C ALA A 3 -26.30 -9.45 14.95
N LYS A 4 -26.23 -9.80 16.24
CA LYS A 4 -25.37 -9.13 17.23
C LYS A 4 -23.89 -9.09 16.81
N ARG A 5 -23.38 -10.15 16.17
CA ARG A 5 -22.02 -10.18 15.60
C ARG A 5 -21.88 -9.23 14.41
N LYS A 6 -22.87 -9.15 13.53
CA LYS A 6 -22.87 -8.23 12.38
C LYS A 6 -22.89 -6.77 12.84
N ASP A 7 -23.67 -6.47 13.88
CA ASP A 7 -23.75 -5.13 14.47
C ASP A 7 -22.42 -4.73 15.12
N MET A 8 -21.77 -5.66 15.85
CA MET A 8 -20.42 -5.45 16.41
C MET A 8 -19.31 -5.34 15.35
N VAL A 9 -19.48 -5.92 14.16
CA VAL A 9 -18.52 -5.72 13.05
C VAL A 9 -18.71 -4.32 12.44
N GLN A 10 -19.94 -3.81 12.36
CA GLN A 10 -20.22 -2.48 11.83
C GLN A 10 -19.67 -1.36 12.74
N THR A 11 -19.58 -1.58 14.05
CA THR A 11 -18.94 -0.63 14.97
C THR A 11 -17.44 -0.49 14.75
N VAL A 12 -16.78 -1.46 14.12
CA VAL A 12 -15.36 -1.39 13.73
C VAL A 12 -15.20 -0.95 12.27
N TYR A 13 -16.02 -1.47 11.36
CA TYR A 13 -15.94 -1.19 9.93
C TYR A 13 -16.73 0.04 9.52
N ASN A 14 -16.34 1.17 10.07
CA ASN A 14 -16.87 2.49 9.71
C ASN A 14 -15.74 3.53 9.60
N TRP A 15 -16.08 4.67 9.01
CA TRP A 15 -15.11 5.74 8.79
C TRP A 15 -14.58 6.35 10.07
N GLN A 16 -15.39 6.51 11.11
CA GLN A 16 -14.93 7.10 12.37
C GLN A 16 -13.80 6.27 12.98
N PHE A 17 -13.97 4.95 13.01
CA PHE A 17 -12.93 4.03 13.48
C PHE A 17 -11.68 4.05 12.60
N ILE A 18 -11.82 3.93 11.27
CA ILE A 18 -10.65 3.94 10.37
C ILE A 18 -9.91 5.28 10.42
N GLN A 19 -10.61 6.42 10.51
CA GLN A 19 -9.98 7.73 10.67
C GLN A 19 -9.30 7.87 12.04
N SER A 20 -9.86 7.28 13.10
CA SER A 20 -9.18 7.22 14.40
C SER A 20 -7.88 6.43 14.32
N LEU A 21 -7.83 5.34 13.55
CA LEU A 21 -6.58 4.59 13.32
C LEU A 21 -5.56 5.45 12.56
N TYR A 22 -5.98 6.19 11.53
CA TYR A 22 -5.08 7.13 10.84
C TYR A 22 -4.52 8.19 11.78
N LEU A 23 -5.38 8.79 12.62
CA LEU A 23 -4.96 9.78 13.60
C LEU A 23 -3.93 9.19 14.57
N TRP A 24 -4.20 8.04 15.17
CA TRP A 24 -3.29 7.40 16.12
C TRP A 24 -1.98 6.96 15.48
N CYS A 25 -2.02 6.48 14.24
CA CYS A 25 -0.82 6.17 13.47
C CYS A 25 0.06 7.41 13.31
N GLU A 26 -0.51 8.57 12.96
CA GLU A 26 0.24 9.83 12.85
C GLU A 26 0.82 10.28 14.19
N VAL A 27 0.05 10.17 15.28
CA VAL A 27 0.52 10.51 16.64
C VAL A 27 1.72 9.66 17.03
N ILE A 28 1.63 8.33 16.87
CA ILE A 28 2.72 7.40 17.20
C ILE A 28 3.94 7.65 16.31
N CYS A 29 3.73 7.81 15.00
CA CYS A 29 4.83 8.08 14.06
C CYS A 29 5.56 9.39 14.36
N LYS A 30 4.81 10.44 14.76
CA LYS A 30 5.43 11.71 15.18
C LYS A 30 6.17 11.55 16.49
N ALA A 31 5.60 10.87 17.48
CA ALA A 31 6.26 10.65 18.76
C ALA A 31 7.61 9.92 18.60
N SER A 32 7.65 8.83 17.81
CA SER A 32 8.90 8.10 17.55
C SER A 32 9.94 8.96 16.82
N LYS A 33 9.51 9.85 15.91
CA LYS A 33 10.41 10.81 15.26
C LYS A 33 11.05 11.82 16.23
N TYR A 34 10.38 12.20 17.31
CA TYR A 34 10.84 13.21 18.27
C TYR A 34 11.45 12.61 19.56
N HIS A 35 11.67 11.28 19.61
CA HIS A 35 12.20 10.54 20.76
C HIS A 35 13.48 11.16 21.38
N SER A 36 14.29 11.88 20.59
CA SER A 36 15.56 12.45 21.04
C SER A 36 15.44 13.62 22.03
N HIS A 37 14.24 14.18 22.27
CA HIS A 37 14.11 15.45 22.99
C HIS A 37 13.38 15.40 24.34
N GLU A 38 12.45 14.48 24.59
CA GLU A 38 11.70 14.42 25.86
C GLU A 38 11.27 12.99 26.25
N THR A 39 11.21 12.71 27.55
CA THR A 39 10.78 11.41 28.13
C THR A 39 9.32 11.06 27.87
N ASP A 40 8.45 12.07 27.70
CA ASP A 40 7.00 11.86 27.57
C ASP A 40 6.60 11.18 26.26
N TYR A 41 7.41 11.32 25.20
CA TYR A 41 7.16 10.69 23.90
C TYR A 41 7.39 9.17 23.89
N ARG A 42 8.20 8.65 24.83
CA ARG A 42 8.47 7.20 24.93
C ARG A 42 7.21 6.41 25.25
N SER A 43 6.38 6.91 26.16
CA SER A 43 5.12 6.27 26.53
C SER A 43 4.15 6.15 25.34
N ILE A 44 4.21 7.09 24.39
CA ILE A 44 3.41 7.05 23.16
C ILE A 44 4.00 6.07 22.15
N GLU A 45 5.32 6.01 22.03
CA GLU A 45 6.02 5.07 21.15
C GLU A 45 5.76 3.60 21.55
N GLU A 46 5.65 3.30 22.84
CA GLU A 46 5.27 1.98 23.35
C GLU A 46 3.90 1.50 22.82
N LEU A 47 3.04 2.43 22.38
CA LEU A 47 1.76 2.09 21.77
C LEU A 47 1.89 1.50 20.36
N ALA A 48 3.07 1.55 19.72
CA ALA A 48 3.26 1.03 18.36
C ALA A 48 2.91 -0.46 18.25
N PHE A 49 3.30 -1.26 19.25
CA PHE A 49 2.98 -2.70 19.29
C PHE A 49 1.48 -2.97 19.46
N PRO A 50 0.80 -2.50 20.53
CA PRO A 50 -0.64 -2.74 20.69
C PRO A 50 -1.45 -2.12 19.54
N PHE A 51 -1.03 -0.97 19.00
CA PHE A 51 -1.66 -0.39 17.82
C PHE A 51 -1.53 -1.29 16.58
N THR A 52 -0.36 -1.87 16.33
CA THR A 52 -0.15 -2.85 15.25
C THR A 52 -1.07 -4.07 15.42
N GLN A 53 -1.29 -4.52 16.66
CA GLN A 53 -2.25 -5.61 16.94
C GLN A 53 -3.70 -5.22 16.63
N VAL A 54 -4.12 -4.00 17.02
CA VAL A 54 -5.46 -3.48 16.71
C VAL A 54 -5.69 -3.38 15.19
N VAL A 55 -4.71 -2.87 14.44
CA VAL A 55 -4.80 -2.78 12.97
C VAL A 55 -4.83 -4.19 12.35
N THR A 56 -4.03 -5.13 12.88
CA THR A 56 -4.01 -6.53 12.42
C THR A 56 -5.37 -7.20 12.66
N ALA A 57 -5.94 -7.02 13.84
CA ALA A 57 -7.26 -7.55 14.18
C ALA A 57 -8.34 -6.94 13.27
N THR A 58 -8.26 -5.63 13.01
CA THR A 58 -9.17 -4.92 12.11
C THR A 58 -9.12 -5.49 10.69
N MET A 59 -7.93 -5.69 10.14
CA MET A 59 -7.72 -6.26 8.81
C MET A 59 -8.32 -7.69 8.69
N ARG A 60 -8.19 -8.49 9.75
CA ARG A 60 -8.58 -9.92 9.78
C ARG A 60 -9.98 -10.19 10.34
N LEU A 61 -10.68 -9.17 10.83
CA LEU A 61 -11.97 -9.32 11.52
C LEU A 61 -13.05 -10.02 10.66
N PHE A 62 -13.11 -9.76 9.35
CA PHE A 62 -14.03 -10.47 8.46
C PHE A 62 -13.37 -10.87 7.12
N PRO A 63 -13.41 -12.17 6.73
CA PRO A 63 -12.85 -12.66 5.47
C PRO A 63 -13.76 -12.38 4.28
N SER A 64 -13.63 -11.21 3.63
CA SER A 64 -14.39 -10.91 2.41
C SER A 64 -13.64 -9.99 1.46
N ALA A 65 -13.59 -10.37 0.17
CA ALA A 65 -13.06 -9.54 -0.91
C ALA A 65 -13.76 -8.17 -1.04
N LYS A 66 -15.00 -8.03 -0.56
CA LYS A 66 -15.71 -6.72 -0.52
C LYS A 66 -15.05 -5.70 0.39
N LEU A 67 -14.25 -6.15 1.37
CA LEU A 67 -13.53 -5.32 2.35
C LEU A 67 -12.07 -5.10 1.96
N LEU A 68 -11.67 -5.52 0.76
CA LEU A 68 -10.33 -5.28 0.24
C LEU A 68 -9.88 -3.80 0.33
N PRO A 69 -10.74 -2.79 0.07
CA PRO A 69 -10.38 -1.39 0.30
C PRO A 69 -9.98 -1.09 1.75
N LEU A 70 -10.78 -1.55 2.73
CA LEU A 70 -10.47 -1.40 4.15
C LEU A 70 -9.15 -2.09 4.53
N ARG A 71 -8.87 -3.26 3.95
CA ARG A 71 -7.59 -3.95 4.18
C ARG A 71 -6.41 -3.18 3.59
N LEU A 72 -6.57 -2.57 2.42
CA LEU A 72 -5.55 -1.67 1.85
C LEU A 72 -5.29 -0.45 2.75
N HIS A 73 -6.32 0.10 3.39
CA HIS A 73 -6.14 1.13 4.41
C HIS A 73 -5.28 0.63 5.58
N CYS A 74 -5.53 -0.59 6.08
CA CYS A 74 -4.74 -1.20 7.16
C CYS A 74 -3.27 -1.41 6.74
N VAL A 75 -3.03 -1.93 5.53
CA VAL A 75 -1.67 -2.09 4.99
C VAL A 75 -0.94 -0.75 4.91
N ARG A 76 -1.62 0.32 4.48
CA ARG A 76 -1.05 1.67 4.43
C ARG A 76 -0.62 2.15 5.82
N LEU A 77 -1.39 1.86 6.87
CA LEU A 77 -1.02 2.16 8.26
C LEU A 77 0.24 1.37 8.66
N PHE A 78 0.34 0.08 8.33
CA PHE A 78 1.52 -0.73 8.62
C PHE A 78 2.79 -0.19 7.95
N VAL A 79 2.72 0.17 6.66
CA VAL A 79 3.85 0.75 5.93
C VAL A 79 4.31 2.05 6.59
N GLN A 80 3.37 2.85 7.08
CA GLN A 80 3.68 4.11 7.75
C GLN A 80 4.34 3.88 9.11
N LEU A 81 3.78 3.03 9.96
CA LEU A 81 4.39 2.66 11.24
C LEU A 81 5.80 2.12 11.06
N GLN A 82 5.99 1.17 10.14
CA GLN A 82 7.28 0.56 9.85
C GLN A 82 8.32 1.60 9.42
N LYS A 83 7.92 2.62 8.67
CA LYS A 83 8.82 3.70 8.22
C LYS A 83 9.28 4.60 9.36
N TYR A 84 8.38 4.96 10.27
CA TYR A 84 8.65 6.01 11.28
C TYR A 84 9.05 5.49 12.66
N CYS A 85 8.66 4.25 13.00
CA CYS A 85 8.92 3.67 14.31
C CYS A 85 10.10 2.68 14.30
N ASP A 86 10.75 2.48 13.15
CA ASP A 86 11.85 1.52 12.94
C ASP A 86 11.56 0.09 13.45
N ILE A 87 10.28 -0.32 13.40
CA ILE A 87 9.84 -1.67 13.77
C ILE A 87 9.58 -2.52 12.52
N PHE A 88 9.93 -3.80 12.60
CA PHE A 88 9.55 -4.74 11.56
C PHE A 88 8.06 -5.10 11.65
N ILE A 89 7.31 -4.79 10.60
CA ILE A 89 5.94 -5.26 10.39
C ILE A 89 5.93 -6.06 9.08
N PRO A 90 5.32 -7.26 9.02
CA PRO A 90 5.25 -8.06 7.80
C PRO A 90 4.21 -7.50 6.79
N SER A 91 4.28 -6.19 6.51
CA SER A 91 3.42 -5.45 5.58
C SER A 91 3.39 -6.08 4.19
N LEU A 92 4.54 -6.56 3.70
CA LEU A 92 4.66 -7.26 2.42
C LEU A 92 3.89 -8.59 2.41
N GLN A 93 3.90 -9.34 3.51
CA GLN A 93 3.15 -10.59 3.65
C GLN A 93 1.64 -10.32 3.69
N TYR A 94 1.21 -9.28 4.41
CA TYR A 94 -0.19 -8.85 4.40
C TYR A 94 -0.65 -8.48 3.00
N CYS A 95 0.17 -7.79 2.21
CA CYS A 95 -0.13 -7.54 0.80
C CYS A 95 -0.27 -8.84 -0.02
N ALA A 96 0.60 -9.82 0.22
CA ALA A 96 0.56 -11.11 -0.49
C ALA A 96 -0.73 -11.89 -0.20
N GLU A 97 -1.28 -11.80 1.01
CA GLU A 97 -2.58 -12.37 1.36
C GLU A 97 -3.71 -11.72 0.52
N LEU A 98 -3.62 -10.42 0.26
CA LEU A 98 -4.63 -9.68 -0.54
C LEU A 98 -4.62 -10.02 -2.03
N LEU A 99 -3.55 -10.66 -2.55
CA LEU A 99 -3.53 -11.14 -3.94
C LEU A 99 -4.63 -12.17 -4.19
N ASP A 100 -4.97 -12.98 -3.18
CA ASP A 100 -6.03 -13.98 -3.29
C ASP A 100 -7.42 -13.29 -3.44
N ASP A 101 -7.66 -12.19 -2.71
CA ASP A 101 -8.88 -11.37 -2.85
C ASP A 101 -8.96 -10.70 -4.24
N VAL A 102 -7.83 -10.20 -4.77
CA VAL A 102 -7.77 -9.61 -6.13
C VAL A 102 -8.05 -10.67 -7.20
N LEU A 103 -7.54 -11.90 -7.03
CA LEU A 103 -7.86 -13.00 -7.94
C LEU A 103 -9.35 -13.32 -7.92
N GLU A 104 -9.95 -13.46 -6.73
CA GLU A 104 -11.39 -13.72 -6.59
C GLU A 104 -12.23 -12.69 -7.35
N MET A 105 -11.87 -11.40 -7.22
CA MET A 105 -12.55 -10.31 -7.90
C MET A 105 -12.37 -10.34 -9.43
N THR A 106 -11.19 -10.70 -9.91
CA THR A 106 -10.83 -10.68 -11.34
C THR A 106 -11.18 -11.96 -12.10
N MET A 107 -11.55 -13.05 -11.41
CA MET A 107 -11.98 -14.29 -12.05
C MET A 107 -13.22 -14.10 -12.92
N LYS A 108 -14.19 -13.28 -12.50
CA LYS A 108 -15.38 -12.98 -13.30
C LYS A 108 -15.07 -11.86 -14.30
N LYS A 109 -15.58 -11.91 -15.54
CA LYS A 109 -15.45 -10.77 -16.46
C LYS A 109 -16.14 -9.53 -15.86
N PRO A 110 -15.56 -8.32 -16.01
CA PRO A 110 -16.23 -7.10 -15.55
C PRO A 110 -17.56 -6.95 -16.27
N LYS A 111 -18.61 -6.60 -15.52
CA LYS A 111 -19.99 -6.51 -16.03
C LYS A 111 -20.32 -5.11 -16.53
N THR A 112 -19.68 -4.09 -15.98
CA THR A 112 -19.97 -2.68 -16.23
C THR A 112 -18.69 -1.87 -16.31
N LYS A 113 -18.75 -0.76 -17.04
CA LYS A 113 -17.77 0.31 -17.03
C LYS A 113 -18.49 1.58 -16.56
N ASN A 114 -18.91 1.60 -15.29
CA ASN A 114 -19.60 2.76 -14.73
C ASN A 114 -18.57 3.69 -14.09
N GLY A 115 -18.53 4.93 -14.54
CA GLY A 115 -17.53 5.93 -14.12
C GLY A 115 -17.72 6.51 -12.70
N ASN A 116 -18.71 6.08 -11.92
CA ASN A 116 -19.02 6.69 -10.61
C ASN A 116 -18.12 6.19 -9.46
N PHE A 117 -16.86 5.90 -9.74
CA PHE A 117 -15.87 5.50 -8.76
C PHE A 117 -14.99 6.70 -8.40
N VAL A 118 -15.10 7.18 -7.16
CA VAL A 118 -14.37 8.37 -6.67
C VAL A 118 -12.90 8.06 -6.34
N GLY A 119 -12.60 6.84 -5.88
CA GLY A 119 -11.24 6.42 -5.53
C GLY A 119 -11.19 5.31 -4.49
N ILE A 120 -10.11 4.52 -4.51
CA ILE A 120 -9.99 3.32 -3.64
C ILE A 120 -9.83 3.70 -2.17
N TRP A 121 -9.21 4.86 -1.92
CA TRP A 121 -8.99 5.41 -0.58
C TRP A 121 -10.20 6.16 -0.02
N CYS A 122 -11.28 6.26 -0.78
CA CYS A 122 -12.53 6.93 -0.38
C CYS A 122 -13.65 5.92 -0.12
N ILE A 123 -13.33 4.63 -0.05
CA ILE A 123 -14.30 3.56 0.22
C ILE A 123 -13.72 2.53 1.21
N LEU A 124 -14.57 2.03 2.11
CA LEU A 124 -14.19 0.95 3.03
C LEU A 124 -14.70 -0.41 2.56
N LYS A 125 -15.85 -0.42 1.88
CA LYS A 125 -16.54 -1.62 1.44
C LYS A 125 -17.08 -1.43 0.03
N ALA A 126 -16.75 -2.35 -0.86
CA ALA A 126 -17.29 -2.38 -2.21
C ALA A 126 -18.69 -3.03 -2.25
N SER A 127 -19.60 -2.40 -3.01
CA SER A 127 -20.89 -2.98 -3.37
C SER A 127 -20.72 -4.05 -4.46
N ASP A 128 -21.70 -4.92 -4.65
CA ASP A 128 -21.66 -5.95 -5.71
C ASP A 128 -21.56 -5.34 -7.12
N ALA A 129 -22.17 -4.16 -7.32
CA ALA A 129 -22.03 -3.40 -8.57
C ALA A 129 -20.59 -2.91 -8.77
N LEU A 130 -19.98 -2.33 -7.73
CA LEU A 130 -18.62 -1.81 -7.79
C LEU A 130 -17.59 -2.94 -7.99
N MET A 131 -17.79 -4.10 -7.36
CA MET A 131 -16.97 -5.30 -7.59
C MET A 131 -17.01 -5.79 -9.04
N GLY A 132 -18.05 -5.44 -9.80
CA GLY A 132 -18.19 -5.73 -11.23
C GLY A 132 -17.53 -4.70 -12.16
N ASP A 133 -17.07 -3.58 -11.61
CA ASP A 133 -16.59 -2.43 -12.36
C ASP A 133 -15.11 -2.55 -12.75
N ALA A 134 -14.80 -2.29 -14.02
CA ALA A 134 -13.43 -2.39 -14.53
C ALA A 134 -12.48 -1.32 -13.95
N VAL A 135 -12.96 -0.09 -13.73
CA VAL A 135 -12.17 1.02 -13.19
C VAL A 135 -11.82 0.74 -11.74
N TYR A 136 -12.80 0.30 -10.94
CA TYR A 136 -12.56 -0.10 -9.55
C TYR A 136 -11.54 -1.24 -9.45
N ARG A 137 -11.71 -2.30 -10.23
CA ARG A 137 -10.80 -3.46 -10.21
C ARG A 137 -9.37 -3.09 -10.52
N LYS A 138 -9.18 -2.21 -11.52
CA LYS A 138 -7.87 -1.68 -11.86
C LYS A 138 -7.30 -0.86 -10.70
N ALA A 139 -8.07 0.07 -10.13
CA ALA A 139 -7.62 0.90 -9.02
C ALA A 139 -7.25 0.09 -7.75
N VAL A 140 -7.95 -1.01 -7.50
CA VAL A 140 -7.60 -1.96 -6.43
C VAL A 140 -6.26 -2.65 -6.72
N SER A 141 -6.08 -3.15 -7.94
CA SER A 141 -4.84 -3.82 -8.36
C SER A 141 -3.64 -2.87 -8.28
N ASP A 142 -3.80 -1.65 -8.80
CA ASP A 142 -2.79 -0.59 -8.76
C ASP A 142 -2.50 -0.16 -7.31
N GLY A 143 -3.53 -0.03 -6.47
CA GLY A 143 -3.38 0.30 -5.05
C GLY A 143 -2.66 -0.80 -4.26
N LEU A 144 -2.95 -2.07 -4.53
CA LEU A 144 -2.23 -3.20 -3.93
C LEU A 144 -0.77 -3.23 -4.39
N TYR A 145 -0.52 -3.03 -5.67
CA TYR A 145 0.82 -2.92 -6.22
C TYR A 145 1.62 -1.80 -5.55
N GLU A 146 1.03 -0.61 -5.41
CA GLU A 146 1.63 0.53 -4.70
C GLU A 146 2.01 0.15 -3.26
N GLN A 147 1.10 -0.50 -2.52
CA GLN A 147 1.40 -0.92 -1.14
C GLN A 147 2.48 -2.01 -1.08
N MET A 148 2.51 -2.95 -2.02
CA MET A 148 3.55 -3.99 -2.10
C MET A 148 4.92 -3.38 -2.36
N LEU A 149 4.99 -2.45 -3.31
CA LEU A 149 6.23 -1.76 -3.65
C LEU A 149 6.74 -0.90 -2.48
N LYS A 150 5.85 -0.17 -1.81
CA LYS A 150 6.20 0.60 -0.59
C LYS A 150 6.66 -0.30 0.56
N SER A 151 5.98 -1.42 0.78
CA SER A 151 6.34 -2.40 1.81
C SER A 151 7.73 -3.01 1.54
N ALA A 152 8.00 -3.38 0.28
CA ALA A 152 9.30 -3.89 -0.12
C ALA A 152 10.41 -2.84 0.03
N TYR A 153 10.12 -1.58 -0.32
CA TYR A 153 11.06 -0.47 -0.14
C TYR A 153 11.48 -0.28 1.33
N GLN A 154 10.56 -0.40 2.30
CA GLN A 154 10.91 -0.33 3.72
C GLN A 154 11.88 -1.45 4.16
N LEU A 155 11.92 -2.56 3.44
CA LEU A 155 12.80 -3.69 3.71
C LEU A 155 14.10 -3.64 2.88
N ALA A 156 14.25 -2.70 1.96
CA ALA A 156 15.33 -2.72 0.98
C ALA A 156 16.73 -2.67 1.60
N SER A 157 16.87 -2.04 2.77
CA SER A 157 18.13 -1.90 3.50
C SER A 157 18.36 -2.97 4.57
N GLN A 158 17.48 -3.98 4.65
CA GLN A 158 17.56 -5.06 5.62
C GLN A 158 18.38 -6.22 5.06
N SER A 159 19.31 -6.77 5.84
CA SER A 159 20.13 -7.91 5.44
C SER A 159 19.30 -9.18 5.19
N GLY A 160 18.21 -9.37 5.93
CA GLY A 160 17.27 -10.48 5.77
C GLY A 160 16.30 -10.38 4.59
N PHE A 161 16.43 -9.35 3.74
CA PHE A 161 15.55 -9.18 2.57
C PHE A 161 15.45 -10.45 1.68
N PRO A 162 16.54 -11.17 1.36
CA PRO A 162 16.48 -12.34 0.49
C PRO A 162 15.61 -13.48 1.03
N ASP A 163 15.50 -13.59 2.36
CA ASP A 163 14.71 -14.63 3.03
C ASP A 163 13.24 -14.21 3.12
N VAL A 164 12.98 -12.93 3.42
CA VAL A 164 11.62 -12.38 3.52
C VAL A 164 10.87 -12.48 2.19
N ILE A 165 11.56 -12.34 1.05
CA ILE A 165 10.90 -12.40 -0.25
C ILE A 165 10.56 -13.82 -0.74
N VAL A 166 11.11 -14.88 -0.15
CA VAL A 166 10.87 -16.27 -0.61
C VAL A 166 9.38 -16.67 -0.61
N PRO A 167 8.63 -16.52 0.51
CA PRO A 167 7.20 -16.84 0.50
C PRO A 167 6.40 -15.93 -0.43
N PHE A 168 6.82 -14.67 -0.55
CA PHE A 168 6.21 -13.68 -1.41
C PHE A 168 6.35 -14.02 -2.90
N ASP A 169 7.55 -14.43 -3.30
CA ASP A 169 7.89 -14.85 -4.65
C ASP A 169 7.06 -16.07 -5.10
N ALA A 170 6.84 -17.04 -4.20
CA ALA A 170 5.92 -18.15 -4.44
C ALA A 170 4.47 -17.67 -4.64
N LYS A 171 3.98 -16.76 -3.79
CA LYS A 171 2.62 -16.18 -3.88
C LYS A 171 2.40 -15.40 -5.18
N ILE A 172 3.31 -14.51 -5.57
CA ILE A 172 3.20 -13.77 -6.83
C ILE A 172 3.22 -14.72 -8.03
N ARG A 173 4.06 -15.76 -8.04
CA ARG A 173 4.03 -16.73 -9.15
C ARG A 173 2.66 -17.39 -9.32
N VAL A 174 2.01 -17.77 -8.22
CA VAL A 174 0.66 -18.33 -8.26
C VAL A 174 -0.33 -17.29 -8.80
N PHE A 175 -0.22 -16.03 -8.35
CA PHE A 175 -1.01 -14.92 -8.88
C PHE A 175 -0.83 -14.74 -10.38
N LEU A 176 0.40 -14.70 -10.90
CA LEU A 176 0.70 -14.51 -12.32
C LEU A 176 0.11 -15.62 -13.21
N LYS A 177 0.07 -16.87 -12.70
CA LYS A 177 -0.56 -18.00 -13.41
C LYS A 177 -2.07 -17.86 -13.50
N LYS A 178 -2.72 -17.39 -12.43
CA LYS A 178 -4.19 -17.32 -12.31
C LYS A 178 -4.80 -15.99 -12.79
N CYS A 179 -4.02 -14.91 -12.76
CA CYS A 179 -4.47 -13.59 -13.16
C CYS A 179 -4.96 -13.62 -14.61
N ARG A 180 -6.00 -12.85 -14.92
CA ARG A 180 -6.55 -12.73 -16.30
C ARG A 180 -6.12 -11.45 -17.00
N SER A 181 -5.83 -10.40 -16.22
CA SER A 181 -5.45 -9.09 -16.75
C SER A 181 -4.00 -9.12 -17.25
N PRO A 182 -3.74 -8.86 -18.55
CA PRO A 182 -2.39 -8.86 -19.10
C PRO A 182 -1.55 -7.70 -18.56
N VAL A 183 -2.20 -6.56 -18.26
CA VAL A 183 -1.55 -5.39 -17.66
C VAL A 183 -1.05 -5.74 -16.26
N ASP A 184 -1.92 -6.25 -15.39
CA ASP A 184 -1.52 -6.64 -14.03
C ASP A 184 -0.43 -7.72 -14.06
N LYS A 185 -0.54 -8.72 -14.95
CA LYS A 185 0.53 -9.72 -15.13
C LYS A 185 1.88 -9.09 -15.41
N THR A 186 1.92 -8.11 -16.31
CA THR A 186 3.17 -7.44 -16.70
C THR A 186 3.72 -6.64 -15.54
N THR A 187 2.87 -5.87 -14.86
CA THR A 187 3.21 -5.04 -13.71
C THR A 187 3.75 -5.87 -12.54
N PHE A 188 3.03 -6.90 -12.09
CA PHE A 188 3.48 -7.77 -10.99
C PHE A 188 4.69 -8.64 -11.36
N LYS A 189 4.86 -9.01 -12.65
CA LYS A 189 6.06 -9.70 -13.12
C LYS A 189 7.28 -8.78 -13.08
N SER A 190 7.12 -7.51 -13.44
CA SER A 190 8.17 -6.49 -13.31
C SER A 190 8.62 -6.34 -11.86
N LEU A 191 7.66 -6.17 -10.94
CA LEU A 191 7.94 -6.12 -9.50
C LEU A 191 8.70 -7.36 -9.02
N LEU A 192 8.23 -8.56 -9.38
CA LEU A 192 8.90 -9.80 -8.98
C LEU A 192 10.35 -9.86 -9.47
N THR A 193 10.61 -9.34 -10.67
CA THR A 193 11.95 -9.30 -11.25
C THR A 193 12.85 -8.36 -10.45
N VAL A 194 12.37 -7.15 -10.16
CA VAL A 194 13.10 -6.17 -9.35
C VAL A 194 13.42 -6.72 -7.97
N LEU A 195 12.46 -7.37 -7.30
CA LEU A 195 12.67 -7.93 -5.96
C LEU A 195 13.71 -9.06 -5.97
N ARG A 196 13.71 -9.91 -6.99
CA ARG A 196 14.73 -10.97 -7.14
C ARG A 196 16.11 -10.40 -7.40
N THR A 197 16.21 -9.41 -8.28
CA THR A 197 17.48 -8.71 -8.54
C THR A 197 17.99 -8.03 -7.29
N HIS A 198 17.11 -7.40 -6.51
CA HIS A 198 17.50 -6.79 -5.23
C HIS A 198 17.93 -7.83 -4.20
N ALA A 199 17.24 -8.95 -4.09
CA ALA A 199 17.65 -10.04 -3.20
C ALA A 199 19.03 -10.58 -3.55
N GLU A 200 19.36 -10.70 -4.84
CA GLU A 200 20.69 -11.11 -5.26
C GLU A 200 21.75 -10.05 -4.94
N HIS A 201 21.46 -8.78 -5.18
CA HIS A 201 22.32 -7.67 -4.77
C HIS A 201 22.61 -7.71 -3.26
N VAL A 202 21.59 -7.91 -2.42
CA VAL A 202 21.75 -8.02 -0.96
C VAL A 202 22.65 -9.19 -0.59
N ARG A 203 22.47 -10.37 -1.21
CA ARG A 203 23.35 -11.53 -0.97
C ARG A 203 24.81 -11.22 -1.29
N MET A 204 25.07 -10.58 -2.44
CA MET A 204 26.43 -10.22 -2.86
C MET A 204 27.10 -9.25 -1.89
N VAL A 205 26.35 -8.23 -1.41
CA VAL A 205 26.87 -7.26 -0.43
C VAL A 205 27.18 -7.93 0.92
N ILE A 206 26.30 -8.81 1.39
CA ILE A 206 26.50 -9.54 2.65
C ILE A 206 27.72 -10.47 2.55
N MET A 207 27.83 -11.22 1.45
CA MET A 207 28.96 -12.12 1.21
C MET A 207 30.30 -11.35 1.16
N ALA A 208 30.31 -10.18 0.52
CA ALA A 208 31.52 -9.36 0.41
C ALA A 208 31.99 -8.77 1.76
N LYS A 209 31.06 -8.49 2.68
CA LYS A 209 31.37 -7.84 3.97
C LYS A 209 31.67 -8.79 5.13
N GLN A 210 31.49 -10.11 4.96
CA GLN A 210 31.67 -11.12 6.02
C GLN A 210 31.02 -10.70 7.34
N VAL A 211 29.70 -10.53 7.32
CA VAL A 211 28.92 -9.96 8.43
C VAL A 211 29.04 -10.82 9.69
N ASP A 212 29.58 -10.24 10.76
CA ASP A 212 29.44 -10.77 12.12
C ASP A 212 28.14 -10.20 12.73
N LEU A 213 27.24 -11.09 13.15
CA LEU A 213 25.96 -10.71 13.74
C LEU A 213 26.11 -10.12 15.16
N ASN A 214 27.27 -10.30 15.79
CA ASN A 214 27.55 -9.76 17.13
C ASN A 214 28.19 -8.37 17.09
N ASP A 215 28.56 -7.87 15.90
CA ASP A 215 29.14 -6.55 15.73
C ASP A 215 28.13 -5.57 15.12
N GLU A 216 27.59 -4.70 15.98
CA GLU A 216 26.64 -3.65 15.60
C GLU A 216 27.23 -2.65 14.59
N ALA A 217 28.55 -2.43 14.61
CA ALA A 217 29.23 -1.55 13.65
C ALA A 217 29.27 -2.18 12.25
N SER A 218 29.58 -3.48 12.15
CA SER A 218 29.51 -4.23 10.90
C SER A 218 28.09 -4.24 10.31
N LEU A 219 27.06 -4.48 11.13
CA LEU A 219 25.65 -4.43 10.71
C LEU A 219 25.23 -3.04 10.20
N SER A 220 25.63 -1.98 10.89
CA SER A 220 25.39 -0.60 10.45
C SER A 220 26.08 -0.29 9.12
N GLY A 221 27.31 -0.77 8.96
CA GLY A 221 28.08 -0.66 7.71
C GLY A 221 27.46 -1.42 6.54
N VAL A 222 26.82 -2.56 6.79
CA VAL A 222 26.04 -3.32 5.79
C VAL A 222 24.77 -2.56 5.43
N HIS A 223 24.00 -2.10 6.41
CA HIS A 223 22.78 -1.32 6.20
C HIS A 223 23.01 -0.10 5.30
N LEU A 224 24.11 0.64 5.54
CA LEU A 224 24.49 1.76 4.69
C LEU A 224 24.87 1.32 3.27
N SER A 225 25.59 0.20 3.14
CA SER A 225 26.01 -0.32 1.83
C SER A 225 24.83 -0.81 0.99
N LEU A 226 23.82 -1.41 1.63
CA LEU A 226 22.59 -1.85 0.99
C LEU A 226 21.71 -0.70 0.49
N LYS A 227 21.94 0.54 0.95
CA LYS A 227 21.29 1.73 0.39
C LYS A 227 21.96 2.21 -0.89
N VAL A 228 23.25 1.93 -1.06
CA VAL A 228 24.04 2.36 -2.23
C VAL A 228 23.79 1.42 -3.40
N ASN A 229 23.49 1.96 -4.58
CA ASN A 229 23.26 1.19 -5.81
C ASN A 229 22.17 0.09 -5.72
N SER A 230 21.22 0.25 -4.79
CA SER A 230 20.13 -0.71 -4.60
C SER A 230 19.15 -0.69 -5.79
N PRO A 231 18.97 -1.82 -6.50
CA PRO A 231 18.03 -1.91 -7.62
C PRO A 231 16.60 -1.55 -7.23
N LEU A 232 16.17 -1.97 -6.03
CA LEU A 232 14.82 -1.70 -5.54
C LEU A 232 14.62 -0.22 -5.17
N ILE A 233 15.62 0.42 -4.56
CA ILE A 233 15.54 1.84 -4.21
C ILE A 233 15.48 2.70 -5.48
N THR A 234 16.34 2.41 -6.47
CA THR A 234 16.32 3.12 -7.76
C THR A 234 14.96 2.98 -8.45
N PHE A 235 14.47 1.74 -8.57
CA PHE A 235 13.16 1.47 -9.15
C PHE A 235 12.01 2.18 -8.40
N TYR A 236 12.05 2.17 -7.06
CA TYR A 236 11.05 2.85 -6.24
C TYR A 236 11.06 4.37 -6.46
N ASN A 237 12.24 4.98 -6.54
CA ASN A 237 12.39 6.42 -6.74
C ASN A 237 11.89 6.83 -8.13
N ASP A 238 12.22 6.07 -9.17
CA ASP A 238 11.75 6.32 -10.53
C ASP A 238 10.23 6.15 -10.64
N TRP A 239 9.69 5.09 -10.03
CA TRP A 239 8.25 4.89 -9.94
C TRP A 239 7.56 6.04 -9.21
N THR A 240 8.13 6.54 -8.11
CA THR A 240 7.58 7.66 -7.33
C THR A 240 7.51 8.93 -8.18
N LYS A 241 8.60 9.26 -8.90
CA LYS A 241 8.63 10.39 -9.84
C LYS A 241 7.58 10.26 -10.94
N GLN A 242 7.42 9.06 -11.52
CA GLN A 242 6.39 8.81 -12.53
C GLN A 242 4.99 9.01 -11.98
N MET A 243 4.71 8.56 -10.75
CA MET A 243 3.42 8.73 -10.11
C MET A 243 3.12 10.20 -9.76
N GLU A 244 4.13 10.96 -9.33
CA GLU A 244 4.01 12.40 -9.08
C GLU A 244 3.68 13.15 -10.38
N ALA A 245 4.43 12.90 -11.46
CA ALA A 245 4.16 13.49 -12.77
C ALA A 245 2.76 13.14 -13.31
N GLN A 246 2.29 11.90 -13.11
CA GLN A 246 0.93 11.50 -13.49
C GLN A 246 -0.13 12.25 -12.69
N ARG A 247 0.07 12.44 -11.37
CA ARG A 247 -0.86 13.20 -10.53
C ARG A 247 -0.92 14.66 -10.93
N GLU A 248 0.22 15.28 -11.19
CA GLU A 248 0.29 16.68 -11.64
C GLU A 248 -0.41 16.87 -12.99
N ALA A 249 -0.20 15.94 -13.94
CA ALA A 249 -0.88 15.97 -15.23
C ALA A 249 -2.41 15.83 -15.10
N LEU A 250 -2.88 14.95 -14.20
CA LEU A 250 -4.32 14.80 -13.90
C LEU A 250 -4.91 16.08 -13.30
N GLN A 251 -4.22 16.69 -12.32
CA GLN A 251 -4.67 17.96 -11.71
C GLN A 251 -4.73 19.10 -12.73
N LEU A 252 -3.77 19.16 -13.67
CA LEU A 252 -3.78 20.15 -14.74
C LEU A 252 -4.95 19.92 -15.71
N ALA A 253 -5.23 18.67 -16.06
CA ALA A 253 -6.35 18.31 -16.92
C ALA A 253 -7.71 18.64 -16.26
N GLU A 254 -7.87 18.36 -14.97
CA GLU A 254 -9.08 18.72 -14.20
C GLU A 254 -9.31 20.24 -14.18
N LYS A 255 -8.26 21.02 -13.88
CA LYS A 255 -8.34 22.49 -13.91
C LYS A 255 -8.72 23.02 -15.30
N SER A 256 -8.11 22.47 -16.35
CA SER A 256 -8.45 22.84 -17.74
C SER A 256 -9.91 22.52 -18.08
N ALA A 257 -10.42 21.36 -17.65
CA ALA A 257 -11.81 20.97 -17.92
C ALA A 257 -12.81 21.84 -17.15
N GLU A 258 -12.50 22.23 -15.90
CA GLU A 258 -13.29 23.18 -15.11
C GLU A 258 -13.33 24.57 -15.75
N GLU A 259 -12.20 25.04 -16.29
CA GLU A 259 -12.14 26.32 -17.00
C GLU A 259 -12.97 26.29 -18.29
N GLU A 260 -12.91 25.19 -19.04
CA GLU A 260 -13.68 25.00 -20.27
C GLU A 260 -15.20 24.94 -20.00
N THR A 261 -15.61 24.25 -18.94
CA THR A 261 -17.02 24.23 -18.51
C THR A 261 -17.50 25.61 -18.07
N LYS A 262 -16.71 26.36 -17.29
CA LYS A 262 -17.04 27.75 -16.92
C LYS A 262 -17.16 28.67 -18.15
N ARG A 263 -16.29 28.50 -19.16
CA ARG A 263 -16.38 29.25 -20.43
C ARG A 263 -17.67 28.92 -21.18
N MET A 264 -18.01 27.64 -21.35
CA MET A 264 -19.24 27.21 -22.00
C MET A 264 -20.51 27.69 -21.29
N GLU A 265 -20.52 27.69 -19.95
CA GLU A 265 -21.63 28.24 -19.17
C GLU A 265 -21.78 29.76 -19.31
N ALA A 266 -20.66 30.49 -19.34
CA ALA A 266 -20.67 31.93 -19.59
C ALA A 266 -21.19 32.28 -20.99
N GLU A 267 -20.84 31.51 -22.01
CA GLU A 267 -21.37 31.67 -23.37
C GLU A 267 -22.86 31.33 -23.46
N ARG A 268 -23.32 30.28 -22.78
CA ARG A 268 -24.75 29.93 -22.69
C ARG A 268 -25.56 31.03 -22.01
N LYS A 269 -25.06 31.62 -20.92
CA LYS A 269 -25.71 32.74 -20.23
C LYS A 269 -25.78 33.99 -21.12
N LYS A 270 -24.73 34.29 -21.89
CA LYS A 270 -24.72 35.41 -22.86
C LYS A 270 -25.73 35.20 -24.00
N LYS A 271 -25.91 33.98 -24.49
CA LYS A 271 -26.90 33.64 -25.52
C LYS A 271 -28.34 33.66 -25.03
N ALA A 272 -28.58 33.38 -23.75
CA ALA A 272 -29.93 33.42 -23.14
C ALA A 272 -30.40 34.83 -22.74
N SER A 273 -29.49 35.82 -22.74
CA SER A 273 -29.78 37.22 -22.41
C SER A 273 -30.01 38.10 -23.64
N LYS A 274 -30.04 37.52 -24.85
CA LYS A 274 -30.25 38.17 -26.14
C LYS A 274 -31.53 37.65 -26.77
#